data_AF-A0A8C9UGP3-F1
#
_entry.id   AF-A0A8C9UGP3-F1
#
_cell.length_a   1.000
_cell.length_b   1.000
_cell.length_c   1.000
_cell.angle_alpha   90.00
_cell.angle_beta   90.00
_cell.angle_gamma   90.00
#
_symmetry.space_group_name_H-M   'P 1'
#
loop_
_entity.id
_entity.type
_entity.pdbx_description
1 polymer ?
#
loop_
_entity_poly.entity_id
_entity_poly.type
_entity_poly.pdbx_seq_one_letter_code
_entity_poly.pdbx_strand_id
1 'polypeptide(L)'
;MGLPIRLVTVVNSNDIIHRTVQHGDFSLAESVKATLASAMDIQEPYNVERILWLLSGSDSRLIKTLMEQFNISKRLKLPEDLHRKLSKTLGSCSASDQDIVGAMQRCWEENQYLLCPHSAVAAHYHYSQPHSIPRCCLAPASAAKFQDALLRAGLAPQIPPEISALTAMETRSTPLERGQDWTQVLRGRIEAVAQQWEAQAGKATSLGKLKECDFQDLSPAIKLGRYPQGIGNTRRSLGHSETPSLVRGAWGWEHLWGCWWQQQQKWLRRDFFPQLFVF
;
A
#
# COMPACT_ATOMS: atom_id res chain seq x y z
N MET A 1 9.82 -5.44 -17.76
CA MET A 1 8.86 -6.55 -17.55
C MET A 1 8.05 -6.88 -18.80
N GLY A 2 7.82 -5.95 -19.75
CA GLY A 2 7.39 -6.31 -21.11
C GLY A 2 5.92 -6.66 -21.31
N LEU A 3 5.09 -6.54 -20.28
CA LEU A 3 3.66 -6.83 -20.37
C LEU A 3 2.96 -5.74 -21.21
N PRO A 4 2.28 -6.08 -22.33
CA PRO A 4 1.69 -5.10 -23.24
C PRO A 4 0.32 -4.66 -22.72
N ILE A 5 0.31 -3.75 -21.75
CA ILE A 5 -0.90 -3.24 -21.10
C ILE A 5 -0.97 -1.72 -21.20
N ARG A 6 -2.19 -1.20 -21.18
CA ARG A 6 -2.43 0.21 -20.86
C ARG A 6 -2.92 0.28 -19.41
N LEU A 7 -2.63 1.39 -18.75
CA LEU A 7 -3.05 1.62 -17.38
C LEU A 7 -4.06 2.75 -17.36
N VAL A 8 -5.10 2.58 -16.54
CA VAL A 8 -6.07 3.64 -16.26
C VAL A 8 -6.17 3.77 -14.76
N THR A 9 -6.11 5.00 -14.27
CA THR A 9 -6.41 5.30 -12.88
C THR A 9 -7.80 5.91 -12.79
N VAL A 10 -8.64 5.35 -11.94
CA VAL A 10 -9.98 5.87 -11.68
C VAL A 10 -10.06 6.23 -10.22
N VAL A 11 -10.24 7.51 -9.97
CA VAL A 11 -10.32 8.07 -8.62
C VAL A 11 -11.76 8.40 -8.28
N ASN A 12 -12.04 8.54 -6.98
CA ASN A 12 -13.30 9.12 -6.55
C ASN A 12 -13.24 10.66 -6.64
N SER A 13 -14.14 11.36 -5.97
CA SER A 13 -14.18 12.83 -5.95
C SER A 13 -12.93 13.52 -5.37
N ASN A 14 -11.99 12.77 -4.77
CA ASN A 14 -10.65 13.22 -4.40
C ASN A 14 -9.70 12.98 -5.58
N ASP A 15 -9.71 13.94 -6.51
CA ASP A 15 -9.34 13.72 -7.90
C ASP A 15 -7.91 14.17 -8.27
N ILE A 16 -7.01 14.33 -7.30
CA ILE A 16 -5.67 14.90 -7.52
C ILE A 16 -4.90 14.17 -8.63
N ILE A 17 -5.01 12.84 -8.70
CA ILE A 17 -4.38 12.04 -9.75
C ILE A 17 -4.99 12.37 -11.11
N HIS A 18 -6.32 12.46 -11.19
CA HIS A 18 -7.00 12.76 -12.44
C HIS A 18 -6.58 14.14 -12.97
N ARG A 19 -6.58 15.17 -12.12
CA ARG A 19 -6.09 16.51 -12.49
C ARG A 19 -4.61 16.54 -12.87
N THR A 20 -3.79 15.72 -12.23
CA THR A 20 -2.36 15.60 -12.57
C THR A 20 -2.16 14.97 -13.94
N VAL A 21 -2.92 13.93 -14.27
CA VAL A 21 -2.84 13.27 -15.58
C VAL A 21 -3.42 14.16 -16.68
N GLN A 22 -4.57 14.80 -16.46
CA GLN A 22 -5.25 15.62 -17.47
C GLN A 22 -4.55 16.97 -17.70
N HIS A 23 -4.11 17.62 -16.62
CA HIS A 23 -3.69 19.01 -16.66
C HIS A 23 -2.30 19.24 -16.06
N GLY A 24 -1.61 18.22 -15.55
CA GLY A 24 -0.34 18.39 -14.87
C GLY A 24 -0.48 19.10 -13.52
N ASP A 25 -1.70 19.24 -12.98
CA ASP A 25 -1.96 19.90 -11.70
C ASP A 25 -1.99 18.89 -10.55
N PHE A 26 -0.90 18.86 -9.78
CA PHE A 26 -0.73 18.08 -8.55
C PHE A 26 -0.83 18.99 -7.33
N SER A 27 -2.03 19.53 -7.12
CA SER A 27 -2.34 20.42 -5.99
C SER A 27 -3.34 19.79 -5.03
N LEU A 28 -3.15 20.01 -3.73
CA LEU A 28 -4.15 19.61 -2.74
C LEU A 28 -5.44 20.41 -2.90
N ALA A 29 -6.56 19.72 -2.65
CA ALA A 29 -7.84 20.38 -2.43
C ALA A 29 -7.86 21.01 -1.02
N GLU A 30 -8.78 21.92 -0.79
CA GLU A 30 -8.97 22.57 0.53
C GLU A 30 -9.29 21.54 1.62
N SER A 31 -10.06 20.51 1.29
CA SER A 31 -10.44 19.45 2.22
C SER A 31 -10.61 18.10 1.52
N VAL A 32 -10.46 17.02 2.29
CA VAL A 32 -10.77 15.67 1.82
C VAL A 32 -12.28 15.52 1.78
N LYS A 33 -12.81 15.09 0.64
CA LYS A 33 -14.24 14.78 0.51
C LYS A 33 -14.45 13.35 0.98
N ALA A 34 -15.34 13.15 1.96
CA ALA A 34 -15.76 11.81 2.34
C ALA A 34 -16.61 11.22 1.21
N THR A 35 -16.24 10.03 0.73
CA THR A 35 -16.96 9.33 -0.34
C THR A 35 -17.39 7.93 0.07
N LEU A 36 -18.20 7.26 -0.76
CA LEU A 36 -18.52 5.84 -0.58
C LEU A 36 -17.27 4.95 -0.67
N ALA A 37 -16.30 5.35 -1.50
CA ALA A 37 -15.03 4.66 -1.67
C ALA A 37 -13.96 5.19 -0.69
N SER A 38 -14.26 5.20 0.60
CA SER A 38 -13.49 5.91 1.64
C SER A 38 -11.98 5.60 1.68
N ALA A 39 -11.55 4.37 1.40
CA ALA A 39 -10.14 4.02 1.32
C ALA A 39 -9.35 4.75 0.20
N MET A 40 -10.04 5.41 -0.73
CA MET A 40 -9.46 6.22 -1.81
C MET A 40 -9.55 7.72 -1.54
N ASP A 41 -10.06 8.14 -0.37
CA ASP A 41 -10.16 9.55 0.04
C ASP A 41 -8.78 10.11 0.41
N ILE A 42 -7.92 10.26 -0.60
CA ILE A 42 -6.50 10.58 -0.45
C ILE A 42 -6.20 11.92 -1.12
N GLN A 43 -5.52 12.79 -0.38
CA GLN A 43 -5.00 14.05 -0.89
C GLN A 43 -3.52 13.97 -1.30
N GLU A 44 -2.71 13.20 -0.58
CA GLU A 44 -1.26 13.06 -0.83
C GLU A 44 -0.93 11.62 -1.25
N PRO A 45 -1.12 11.25 -2.54
CA PRO A 45 -0.84 9.90 -3.02
C PRO A 45 0.67 9.68 -3.17
N TYR A 46 1.31 9.26 -2.08
CA TYR A 46 2.76 9.15 -1.94
C TYR A 46 3.47 8.30 -3.02
N ASN A 47 2.79 7.31 -3.61
CA ASN A 47 3.39 6.50 -4.68
C ASN A 47 3.49 7.21 -6.05
N VAL A 48 2.86 8.38 -6.22
CA VAL A 48 2.98 9.17 -7.47
C VAL A 48 4.42 9.59 -7.72
N GLU A 49 5.19 9.87 -6.67
CA GLU A 49 6.62 10.20 -6.76
C GLU A 49 7.38 9.14 -7.57
N ARG A 50 7.08 7.84 -7.36
CA ARG A 50 7.72 6.73 -8.08
C ARG A 50 7.38 6.75 -9.57
N ILE A 51 6.14 7.07 -9.91
CA ILE A 51 5.68 7.17 -11.30
C ILE A 51 6.40 8.32 -11.99
N LEU A 52 6.45 9.49 -11.34
CA LEU A 52 7.14 10.67 -11.86
C LEU A 52 8.64 10.39 -12.06
N TRP A 53 9.28 9.71 -11.11
CA TRP A 53 10.70 9.32 -11.22
C TRP A 53 10.97 8.37 -12.39
N LEU A 54 10.10 7.37 -12.60
CA LEU A 54 10.23 6.48 -13.77
C LEU A 54 10.08 7.26 -15.08
N LEU A 55 9.13 8.19 -15.15
CA LEU A 55 8.86 8.98 -16.36
C LEU A 55 9.89 10.08 -16.62
N SER A 56 10.58 10.56 -15.58
CA SER A 56 11.69 11.51 -15.74
C SER A 56 12.97 10.86 -16.27
N GLY A 57 12.98 9.53 -16.47
CA GLY A 57 14.20 8.81 -16.82
C GLY A 57 15.11 8.59 -15.61
N SER A 58 14.51 8.38 -14.44
CA SER A 58 15.22 8.18 -13.17
C SER A 58 15.96 9.41 -12.65
N ASP A 59 15.51 10.62 -13.01
CA ASP A 59 16.12 11.87 -12.55
C ASP A 59 15.69 12.19 -11.11
N SER A 60 16.47 11.71 -10.14
CA SER A 60 16.22 11.96 -8.72
C SER A 60 16.37 13.42 -8.31
N ARG A 61 17.16 14.23 -9.04
CA ARG A 61 17.33 15.66 -8.70
C ARG A 61 16.05 16.42 -9.03
N LEU A 62 15.51 16.20 -10.22
CA LEU A 62 14.23 16.77 -10.63
C LEU A 62 13.12 16.39 -9.64
N ILE A 63 12.96 15.11 -9.33
CA ILE A 63 11.90 14.64 -8.43
C ILE A 63 12.04 15.23 -7.03
N LYS A 64 13.26 15.27 -6.49
CA LYS A 64 13.53 15.92 -5.20
C LYS A 64 13.06 17.38 -5.21
N THR A 65 13.45 18.16 -6.23
CA THR A 65 13.03 19.56 -6.35
C THR A 65 11.51 19.71 -6.42
N LEU A 66 10.83 18.87 -7.21
CA LEU A 66 9.37 18.90 -7.34
C LEU A 66 8.67 18.55 -6.01
N MET A 67 9.16 17.54 -5.28
CA MET A 67 8.58 17.12 -4.00
C MET A 67 8.86 18.14 -2.89
N GLU A 68 10.04 18.77 -2.87
CA GLU A 68 10.35 19.87 -1.94
C GLU A 68 9.42 21.07 -2.19
N GLN A 69 9.19 21.44 -3.45
CA GLN A 69 8.23 22.47 -3.82
C GLN A 69 6.82 22.12 -3.35
N PHE A 70 6.35 20.91 -3.66
CA PHE A 70 5.03 20.43 -3.24
C PHE A 70 4.89 20.42 -1.71
N ASN A 71 5.92 20.01 -0.96
CA ASN A 71 5.84 19.96 0.49
C ASN A 71 5.66 21.35 1.12
N ILE A 72 6.23 22.39 0.51
CA ILE A 72 6.11 23.78 0.97
C ILE A 72 4.76 24.38 0.55
N SER A 73 4.41 24.28 -0.73
CA SER A 73 3.25 25.00 -1.30
C SER A 73 1.95 24.21 -1.27
N LYS A 74 2.03 22.88 -1.11
CA LYS A 74 0.94 21.90 -1.35
C LYS A 74 0.32 21.99 -2.75
N ARG A 75 1.09 22.58 -3.69
CA ARG A 75 0.68 22.84 -5.08
C ARG A 75 1.86 22.62 -6.01
N LEU A 76 1.67 21.80 -7.03
CA LEU A 76 2.69 21.52 -8.00
C LEU A 76 2.11 21.46 -9.41
N LYS A 77 2.69 22.24 -10.32
CA LYS A 77 2.47 22.08 -11.76
C LYS A 77 3.61 21.26 -12.32
N LEU A 78 3.29 20.13 -12.96
CA LEU A 78 4.31 19.29 -13.59
C LEU A 78 4.98 20.02 -14.76
N PRO A 79 6.31 19.89 -14.93
CA PRO A 79 6.99 20.31 -16.15
C PRO A 79 6.35 19.69 -17.38
N GLU A 80 6.25 20.44 -18.47
CA GLU A 80 5.46 20.03 -19.64
C GLU A 80 5.92 18.73 -20.29
N ASP A 81 7.23 18.45 -20.33
CA ASP A 81 7.74 17.16 -20.79
C ASP A 81 7.29 15.99 -19.91
N LEU A 82 7.33 16.17 -18.59
CA LEU A 82 6.95 15.14 -17.63
C LEU A 82 5.43 14.90 -17.66
N HIS A 83 4.63 15.97 -17.73
CA HIS A 83 3.18 15.87 -17.90
C HIS A 83 2.83 15.15 -19.20
N ARG A 84 3.44 15.53 -20.32
CA ARG A 84 3.22 14.86 -21.62
C ARG A 84 3.54 13.38 -21.56
N LYS A 85 4.63 12.98 -20.89
CA LYS A 85 4.97 11.55 -20.69
C LYS A 85 3.93 10.85 -19.83
N LEU A 86 3.49 11.48 -18.73
CA LEU A 86 2.45 10.94 -17.85
C LEU A 86 1.13 10.71 -18.61
N SER A 87 0.62 11.70 -19.33
CA SER A 87 -0.66 11.58 -20.06
C SER A 87 -0.60 10.57 -21.21
N LYS A 88 0.59 10.30 -21.77
CA LYS A 88 0.78 9.24 -22.77
C LYS A 88 0.81 7.84 -22.14
N THR A 89 1.28 7.72 -20.90
CA THR A 89 1.43 6.43 -20.21
C THR A 89 0.17 6.01 -19.44
N LEU A 90 -0.56 6.96 -18.85
CA LEU A 90 -1.66 6.69 -17.94
C LEU A 90 -2.93 7.41 -18.41
N GLY A 91 -4.01 6.66 -18.65
CA GLY A 91 -5.35 7.22 -18.76
C GLY A 91 -5.93 7.53 -17.38
N SER A 92 -6.89 8.45 -17.27
CA SER A 92 -7.54 8.74 -16.00
C SER A 92 -9.03 9.06 -16.12
N CYS A 93 -9.76 8.80 -15.04
CA CYS A 93 -11.17 9.15 -14.88
C CYS A 93 -11.46 9.46 -13.40
N SER A 94 -12.50 10.26 -13.14
CA SER A 94 -13.01 10.53 -11.79
C SER A 94 -14.46 10.09 -11.72
N ALA A 95 -14.86 9.45 -10.62
CA ALA A 95 -16.21 8.99 -10.36
C ALA A 95 -16.80 9.68 -9.11
N SER A 96 -18.02 10.18 -9.24
CA SER A 96 -18.80 10.66 -8.10
C SER A 96 -19.45 9.51 -7.33
N ASP A 97 -20.00 9.78 -6.14
CA ASP A 97 -20.78 8.77 -5.40
C ASP A 97 -22.03 8.31 -6.18
N GLN A 98 -22.60 9.18 -7.02
CA GLN A 98 -23.72 8.81 -7.91
C GLN A 98 -23.24 7.83 -8.99
N ASP A 99 -22.07 8.07 -9.58
CA ASP A 99 -21.46 7.16 -10.55
C ASP A 99 -21.14 5.80 -9.93
N ILE A 100 -20.63 5.80 -8.69
CA ILE A 100 -20.34 4.58 -7.92
C ILE A 100 -21.64 3.79 -7.69
N VAL A 101 -22.70 4.43 -7.21
CA VAL A 101 -24.00 3.77 -7.00
C VAL A 101 -24.55 3.20 -8.30
N GLY A 102 -24.54 3.98 -9.38
CA GLY A 102 -25.01 3.52 -10.69
C GLY A 102 -24.21 2.32 -11.21
N ALA A 103 -22.89 2.31 -11.03
CA ALA A 103 -22.05 1.18 -11.40
C ALA A 103 -22.34 -0.08 -10.56
N MET A 104 -22.61 0.08 -9.26
CA MET A 104 -23.02 -1.03 -8.38
C MET A 104 -24.36 -1.64 -8.82
N GLN A 105 -25.36 -0.78 -9.09
CA GLN A 105 -26.68 -1.21 -9.55
C GLN A 105 -26.59 -1.95 -10.88
N ARG A 106 -25.91 -1.35 -11.86
CA ARG A 106 -25.74 -1.95 -13.18
C ARG A 106 -25.03 -3.30 -13.12
N CYS A 107 -23.97 -3.43 -12.32
CA CYS A 107 -23.26 -4.70 -12.19
C CYS A 107 -24.14 -5.79 -11.58
N TRP A 108 -24.95 -5.44 -10.58
CA TRP A 108 -25.92 -6.37 -10.02
C TRP A 108 -26.97 -6.78 -11.04
N GLU A 109 -27.59 -5.83 -11.75
CA GLU A 109 -28.61 -6.11 -12.77
C GLU A 109 -28.08 -7.03 -13.88
N GLU A 110 -26.91 -6.72 -14.43
CA GLU A 110 -26.34 -7.44 -15.57
C GLU A 110 -25.67 -8.77 -15.18
N ASN A 111 -25.11 -8.89 -13.98
CA ASN A 111 -24.20 -9.99 -13.62
C ASN A 111 -24.54 -10.70 -12.30
N GLN A 112 -25.50 -10.18 -11.53
CA GLN A 112 -25.81 -10.64 -10.18
C GLN A 112 -24.57 -10.67 -9.27
N TYR A 113 -23.67 -9.70 -9.47
CA TYR A 113 -22.42 -9.58 -8.72
C TYR A 113 -22.41 -8.30 -7.89
N LEU A 114 -22.15 -8.43 -6.58
CA LEU A 114 -22.08 -7.30 -5.66
C LEU A 114 -20.69 -6.68 -5.67
N LEU A 115 -20.58 -5.47 -6.22
CA LEU A 115 -19.36 -4.67 -6.13
C LEU A 115 -19.27 -3.97 -4.77
N CYS A 116 -18.05 -3.90 -4.23
CA CYS A 116 -17.74 -2.90 -3.22
C CYS A 116 -17.63 -1.51 -3.90
N PRO A 117 -17.79 -0.40 -3.16
CA PRO A 117 -17.73 0.94 -3.76
C PRO A 117 -16.40 1.23 -4.47
N HIS A 118 -15.27 0.71 -3.98
CA HIS A 118 -13.97 0.84 -4.65
C HIS A 118 -13.90 0.12 -6.00
N SER A 119 -14.41 -1.11 -6.08
CA SER A 119 -14.51 -1.85 -7.34
C SER A 119 -15.45 -1.14 -8.33
N ALA A 120 -16.52 -0.52 -7.80
CA ALA A 120 -17.48 0.24 -8.59
C ALA A 120 -16.90 1.52 -9.20
N VAL A 121 -15.91 2.15 -8.57
CA VAL A 121 -15.14 3.24 -9.19
C VAL A 121 -14.49 2.76 -10.50
N ALA A 122 -13.79 1.62 -10.48
CA ALA A 122 -13.21 1.05 -11.70
C ALA A 122 -14.28 0.58 -12.70
N ALA A 123 -15.38 0.01 -12.22
CA ALA A 123 -16.48 -0.45 -13.07
C ALA A 123 -17.21 0.72 -13.76
N HIS A 124 -17.31 1.89 -13.14
CA HIS A 124 -17.84 3.09 -13.79
C HIS A 124 -17.08 3.42 -15.07
N TYR A 125 -15.73 3.42 -15.01
CA TYR A 125 -14.92 3.56 -16.21
C TYR A 125 -15.10 2.39 -17.19
N HIS A 126 -15.29 1.16 -16.70
CA HIS A 126 -15.62 0.04 -17.57
C HIS A 126 -16.88 0.35 -18.42
N TYR A 127 -17.95 0.72 -17.74
CA TYR A 127 -19.26 0.97 -18.36
C TYR A 127 -19.32 2.20 -19.26
N SER A 128 -18.38 3.14 -19.13
CA SER A 128 -18.33 4.36 -19.96
C SER A 128 -17.53 4.21 -21.26
N GLN A 129 -16.81 3.11 -21.47
CA GLN A 129 -16.05 2.91 -22.72
C GLN A 129 -16.63 1.79 -23.59
N PRO A 130 -16.31 1.77 -24.90
CA PRO A 130 -16.72 0.71 -25.80
C PRO A 130 -16.27 -0.69 -25.36
N HIS A 131 -17.04 -1.71 -25.74
CA HIS A 131 -16.73 -3.12 -25.46
C HIS A 131 -15.63 -3.72 -26.35
N SER A 132 -14.96 -2.92 -27.20
CA SER A 132 -14.02 -3.41 -28.21
C SER A 132 -12.65 -3.84 -27.67
N ILE A 133 -12.34 -3.56 -26.40
CA ILE A 133 -11.04 -3.88 -25.79
C ILE A 133 -11.28 -4.59 -24.45
N PRO A 134 -10.66 -5.75 -24.20
CA PRO A 134 -10.77 -6.45 -22.93
C PRO A 134 -10.17 -5.61 -21.80
N ARG A 135 -10.87 -5.58 -20.65
CA ARG A 135 -10.50 -4.76 -19.49
C ARG A 135 -10.55 -5.58 -18.22
N CYS A 136 -9.57 -5.39 -17.34
CA CYS A 136 -9.54 -5.98 -16.01
C CYS A 136 -9.69 -4.87 -14.97
N CYS A 137 -10.85 -4.84 -14.31
CA CYS A 137 -11.08 -3.97 -13.18
C CYS A 137 -10.61 -4.67 -11.91
N LEU A 138 -9.72 -4.04 -11.15
CA LEU A 138 -9.29 -4.59 -9.88
C LEU A 138 -10.40 -4.47 -8.85
N ALA A 139 -10.67 -5.56 -8.13
CA ALA A 139 -11.62 -5.60 -7.04
C ALA A 139 -10.87 -5.66 -5.70
N PRO A 140 -10.51 -4.52 -5.09
CA PRO A 140 -9.59 -4.48 -3.95
C PRO A 140 -10.23 -4.95 -2.64
N ALA A 141 -11.56 -5.07 -2.58
CA ALA A 141 -12.27 -5.47 -1.38
C ALA A 141 -13.58 -6.20 -1.70
N SER A 142 -14.05 -6.99 -0.73
CA SER A 142 -15.39 -7.58 -0.74
C SER A 142 -16.45 -6.53 -0.39
N ALA A 143 -17.61 -6.62 -1.04
CA ALA A 143 -18.77 -5.78 -0.77
C ALA A 143 -19.29 -5.91 0.67
N ALA A 144 -19.09 -7.07 1.31
CA ALA A 144 -19.49 -7.31 2.70
C ALA A 144 -18.87 -6.32 3.71
N LYS A 145 -17.73 -5.69 3.35
CA LYS A 145 -17.07 -4.66 4.17
C LYS A 145 -17.77 -3.29 4.13
N PHE A 146 -18.69 -3.08 3.18
CA PHE A 146 -19.27 -1.76 2.88
C PHE A 146 -20.79 -1.85 2.75
N GLN A 147 -21.44 -2.36 3.79
CA GLN A 147 -22.90 -2.57 3.82
C GLN A 147 -23.68 -1.28 3.56
N ASP A 148 -23.23 -0.15 4.12
CA ASP A 148 -23.88 1.16 3.90
C ASP A 148 -23.85 1.60 2.43
N ALA A 149 -22.83 1.20 1.65
CA ALA A 149 -22.77 1.49 0.23
C ALA A 149 -23.76 0.62 -0.55
N LEU A 150 -23.90 -0.66 -0.17
CA LEU A 150 -24.89 -1.56 -0.74
C LEU A 150 -26.31 -1.07 -0.49
N LEU A 151 -26.63 -0.71 0.76
CA LEU A 151 -27.94 -0.16 1.12
C LEU A 151 -28.25 1.12 0.36
N ARG A 152 -27.27 2.02 0.19
CA ARG A 152 -27.43 3.24 -0.62
C ARG A 152 -27.67 2.96 -2.10
N ALA A 153 -27.12 1.87 -2.62
CA ALA A 153 -27.40 1.41 -3.98
C ALA A 153 -28.74 0.66 -4.11
N GLY A 154 -29.50 0.47 -3.02
CA GLY A 154 -30.72 -0.33 -3.00
C GLY A 154 -30.47 -1.83 -3.10
N LEU A 155 -29.25 -2.29 -2.76
CA LEU A 155 -28.83 -3.68 -2.84
C LEU A 155 -28.79 -4.32 -1.44
N ALA A 156 -29.24 -5.57 -1.35
CA ALA A 156 -29.22 -6.31 -0.10
C ALA A 156 -27.79 -6.80 0.22
N PRO A 157 -27.23 -6.46 1.40
CA PRO A 157 -25.94 -6.98 1.82
C PRO A 157 -25.96 -8.50 1.97
N GLN A 158 -24.96 -9.17 1.37
CA GLN A 158 -24.71 -10.60 1.55
C GLN A 158 -23.48 -10.76 2.45
N ILE A 159 -23.72 -11.00 3.73
CA ILE A 159 -22.66 -11.11 4.74
C ILE A 159 -22.47 -12.58 5.10
N PRO A 160 -21.26 -13.15 4.90
CA PRO A 160 -20.98 -14.52 5.33
C PRO A 160 -21.17 -14.68 6.85
N PRO A 161 -21.71 -15.81 7.34
CA PRO A 161 -21.92 -16.05 8.77
C PRO A 161 -20.65 -15.87 9.61
N GLU A 162 -19.48 -16.22 9.06
CA GLU A 162 -18.18 -16.09 9.72
C GLU A 162 -17.83 -14.62 9.99
N ILE A 163 -18.20 -13.71 9.08
CA ILE A 163 -17.97 -12.27 9.26
C ILE A 163 -18.97 -11.70 10.28
N SER A 164 -20.23 -12.14 10.24
CA SER A 164 -21.22 -11.76 11.25
C SER A 164 -20.83 -12.26 12.65
N ALA A 165 -20.16 -13.40 12.77
CA ALA A 165 -19.68 -13.90 14.06
C ALA A 165 -18.65 -12.95 14.71
N LEU A 166 -17.86 -12.22 13.90
CA LEU A 166 -16.84 -11.29 14.41
C LEU A 166 -17.46 -10.12 15.19
N THR A 167 -18.69 -9.69 14.90
CA THR A 167 -19.30 -8.55 15.59
C THR A 167 -19.65 -8.86 17.06
N ALA A 168 -19.77 -10.14 17.42
CA ALA A 168 -20.02 -10.58 18.79
C ALA A 168 -18.73 -10.86 19.58
N MET A 169 -17.57 -10.85 18.93
CA MET A 169 -16.30 -11.13 19.59
C MET A 169 -15.79 -9.92 20.38
N GLU A 170 -15.11 -10.20 21.50
CA GLU A 170 -14.49 -9.16 22.32
C GLU A 170 -13.39 -8.42 21.52
N THR A 171 -13.48 -7.09 21.48
CA THR A 171 -12.46 -6.25 20.85
C THR A 171 -11.33 -5.96 21.83
N ARG A 172 -10.10 -6.28 21.43
CA ARG A 172 -8.89 -6.00 22.22
C ARG A 172 -8.19 -4.75 21.69
N SER A 173 -8.61 -3.60 22.18
CA SER A 173 -8.01 -2.29 21.85
C SER A 173 -7.82 -1.45 23.11
N THR A 174 -6.80 -0.59 23.12
CA THR A 174 -6.60 0.40 24.18
C THR A 174 -6.96 1.77 23.61
N PRO A 175 -8.02 2.43 24.10
CA PRO A 175 -8.35 3.78 23.66
C PRO A 175 -7.26 4.75 24.11
N LEU A 176 -6.89 5.68 23.23
CA LEU A 176 -5.95 6.76 23.52
C LEU A 176 -6.71 8.08 23.43
N GLU A 177 -6.56 8.92 24.45
CA GLU A 177 -7.25 10.21 24.51
C GLU A 177 -6.37 11.31 23.89
N ARG A 178 -7.03 12.28 23.25
CA ARG A 178 -6.35 13.46 22.72
C ARG A 178 -5.72 14.24 23.88
N GLY A 179 -4.43 14.53 23.77
CA GLY A 179 -3.66 15.25 24.80
C GLY A 179 -2.75 14.36 25.65
N GLN A 180 -2.88 13.04 25.54
CA GLN A 180 -1.92 12.09 26.15
C GLN A 180 -0.59 12.08 25.38
N ASP A 181 0.50 11.75 26.08
CA ASP A 181 1.76 11.40 25.42
C ASP A 181 1.66 10.00 24.81
N TRP A 182 1.14 9.94 23.58
CA TRP A 182 1.01 8.67 22.85
C TRP A 182 2.36 8.00 22.61
N THR A 183 3.45 8.75 22.52
CA THR A 183 4.79 8.17 22.33
C THR A 183 5.20 7.38 23.55
N GLN A 184 5.01 7.95 24.74
CA GLN A 184 5.31 7.26 26.00
C GLN A 184 4.42 6.04 26.21
N VAL A 185 3.11 6.17 25.96
CA VAL A 185 2.15 5.06 26.11
C VAL A 185 2.49 3.91 25.16
N LEU A 186 2.73 4.21 23.88
CA LEU A 186 3.10 3.21 22.89
C LEU A 186 4.44 2.54 23.23
N ARG A 187 5.45 3.31 23.61
CA ARG A 187 6.77 2.79 24.02
C ARG A 187 6.63 1.81 25.18
N GLY A 188 5.98 2.24 26.26
CA GLY A 188 5.79 1.39 27.44
C GLY A 188 5.02 0.11 27.12
N ARG A 189 4.02 0.18 26.22
CA ARG A 189 3.29 -1.02 25.77
C ARG A 189 4.15 -1.96 24.95
N ILE A 190 4.95 -1.44 24.01
CA ILE A 190 5.87 -2.23 23.19
C ILE A 190 6.90 -2.92 24.08
N GLU A 191 7.50 -2.18 25.01
CA GLU A 191 8.49 -2.72 25.95
C GLU A 191 7.87 -3.80 26.85
N ALA A 192 6.66 -3.59 27.37
CA ALA A 192 5.96 -4.60 28.16
C ALA A 192 5.64 -5.88 27.37
N VAL A 193 5.21 -5.76 26.11
CA VAL A 193 4.97 -6.91 25.23
C VAL A 193 6.27 -7.65 24.93
N ALA A 194 7.36 -6.93 24.67
CA ALA A 194 8.67 -7.54 24.43
C ALA A 194 9.15 -8.33 25.66
N GLN A 195 9.07 -7.76 26.86
CA GLN A 195 9.42 -8.45 28.11
C GLN A 195 8.56 -9.69 28.36
N GLN A 196 7.26 -9.63 28.07
CA GLN A 196 6.37 -10.79 28.17
C GLN A 196 6.79 -11.92 27.22
N TRP A 197 7.16 -11.60 25.99
CA TRP A 197 7.66 -12.59 25.03
C TRP A 197 8.98 -13.21 25.46
N GLU A 198 9.92 -12.42 25.97
CA GLU A 198 11.20 -12.92 26.51
C GLU A 198 10.99 -13.86 27.69
N ALA A 199 10.12 -13.50 28.63
CA ALA A 199 9.79 -14.34 29.79
C ALA A 199 9.10 -15.66 29.38
N GLN A 200 8.26 -15.64 28.34
CA GLN A 200 7.60 -16.83 27.80
C GLN A 200 8.59 -17.73 27.03
N ALA A 201 9.49 -17.13 26.24
CA ALA A 201 10.54 -17.85 25.52
C ALA A 201 11.51 -18.53 26.51
N GLY A 202 11.90 -17.85 27.60
CA GLY A 202 12.72 -18.41 28.66
C GLY A 202 12.04 -19.54 29.47
N LYS A 203 10.70 -19.54 29.54
CA LYS A 203 9.91 -20.64 30.13
C LYS A 203 9.78 -21.84 29.19
N ALA A 204 9.72 -21.63 27.88
CA ALA A 204 9.70 -22.72 26.91
C ALA A 204 11.03 -23.49 26.88
N THR A 205 12.17 -22.82 27.06
CA THR A 205 13.49 -23.47 27.22
C THR A 205 13.64 -24.23 28.54
N SER A 206 12.89 -23.88 29.59
CA SER A 206 12.93 -24.61 30.87
C SER A 206 11.92 -25.75 30.97
N LEU A 207 10.79 -25.70 30.24
CA LEU A 207 9.82 -26.81 30.12
C LEU A 207 10.17 -27.83 29.02
N GLY A 208 11.12 -27.53 28.14
CA GLY A 208 11.60 -28.41 27.07
C GLY A 208 12.79 -29.30 27.45
N LYS A 209 12.77 -29.97 28.61
CA LYS A 209 13.52 -31.23 28.81
C LYS A 209 12.58 -32.40 28.53
N LEU A 210 12.06 -32.48 27.31
CA LEU A 210 11.41 -33.69 26.82
C LEU A 210 12.47 -34.52 26.11
N LYS A 211 12.77 -35.66 26.75
CA LYS A 211 13.59 -36.82 26.36
C LYS A 211 14.29 -36.70 24.99
N GLU A 212 15.62 -36.81 25.02
CA GLU A 212 16.40 -37.35 23.90
C GLU A 212 15.69 -38.58 23.36
N CYS A 213 15.05 -38.45 22.19
CA CYS A 213 14.80 -39.60 21.35
C CYS A 213 16.11 -39.85 20.61
N ASP A 214 16.71 -41.00 20.90
CA ASP A 214 17.93 -41.50 20.27
C ASP A 214 17.87 -41.32 18.75
N PHE A 215 18.80 -40.51 18.23
CA PHE A 215 19.02 -40.30 16.80
C PHE A 215 19.81 -41.48 16.19
N GLN A 216 19.47 -42.72 16.55
CA GLN A 216 20.05 -43.93 15.95
C GLN A 216 19.18 -44.57 14.85
N ASP A 217 17.91 -44.16 14.70
CA ASP A 217 16.99 -44.76 13.72
C ASP A 217 16.50 -43.80 12.62
N LEU A 218 17.42 -43.10 11.94
CA LEU A 218 17.10 -42.40 10.68
C LEU A 218 18.04 -42.82 9.54
N SER A 219 17.39 -43.32 8.47
CA SER A 219 17.92 -43.88 7.21
C SER A 219 18.99 -43.02 6.49
N PRO A 220 19.90 -43.59 5.67
CA PRO A 220 21.12 -42.93 5.15
C PRO A 220 20.94 -41.78 4.14
N ALA A 221 19.73 -41.28 3.87
CA ALA A 221 19.46 -40.51 2.66
C ALA A 221 19.71 -38.99 2.71
N ILE A 222 20.36 -38.44 3.76
CA ILE A 222 20.63 -36.99 3.82
C ILE A 222 22.09 -36.72 4.22
N LYS A 223 23.01 -37.12 3.35
CA LYS A 223 24.35 -36.54 3.26
C LYS A 223 24.67 -36.35 1.78
N LEU A 224 24.47 -35.15 1.26
CA LEU A 224 25.25 -34.54 0.15
C LEU A 224 24.65 -33.18 -0.22
N GLY A 225 25.46 -32.13 -0.11
CA GLY A 225 25.08 -30.78 -0.54
C GLY A 225 26.02 -29.71 0.00
N ARG A 226 27.32 -29.79 -0.33
CA ARG A 226 28.30 -28.71 -0.10
C ARG A 226 27.98 -27.51 -1.02
N TYR A 227 28.08 -26.29 -0.49
CA TYR A 227 28.35 -25.08 -1.28
C TYR A 227 29.58 -24.35 -0.70
N PRO A 228 30.45 -23.73 -1.53
CA PRO A 228 31.78 -23.27 -1.11
C PRO A 228 31.81 -21.84 -0.59
N GLN A 229 32.82 -21.57 0.24
CA GLN A 229 33.17 -20.25 0.79
C GLN A 229 33.91 -19.35 -0.21
N GLY A 230 33.80 -18.03 0.03
CA GLY A 230 34.92 -17.09 -0.13
C GLY A 230 34.68 -15.91 -1.07
N ILE A 231 34.73 -14.68 -0.51
CA ILE A 231 35.63 -13.58 -0.89
C ILE A 231 35.58 -12.56 0.27
N GLY A 232 36.75 -12.27 0.84
CA GLY A 232 36.93 -11.51 2.08
C GLY A 232 36.90 -9.98 1.91
N ASN A 233 36.74 -9.30 3.05
CA ASN A 233 36.81 -7.85 3.16
C ASN A 233 37.89 -7.47 4.18
N THR A 234 38.94 -6.80 3.72
CA THR A 234 40.04 -6.30 4.53
C THR A 234 39.68 -4.96 5.19
N ARG A 235 39.68 -4.93 6.52
CA ARG A 235 39.70 -3.69 7.34
C ARG A 235 41.12 -3.10 7.34
N ARG A 236 41.25 -1.79 7.13
CA ARG A 236 42.34 -0.97 7.68
C ARG A 236 41.75 0.22 8.43
N SER A 237 42.22 0.36 9.67
CA SER A 237 42.01 1.43 10.63
C SER A 237 43.07 2.51 10.47
N LEU A 238 42.70 3.78 10.52
CA LEU A 238 43.52 4.90 10.97
C LEU A 238 42.61 5.91 11.67
N GLY A 239 43.06 6.44 12.82
CA GLY A 239 42.28 7.26 13.74
C GLY A 239 42.78 8.70 13.92
N HIS A 240 42.08 9.39 14.85
CA HIS A 240 42.28 10.72 15.46
C HIS A 240 42.03 11.94 14.53
N SER A 241 41.42 13.07 14.94
CA SER A 241 41.23 13.73 16.24
C SER A 241 40.13 14.84 16.21
N GLU A 242 39.52 15.10 17.36
CA GLU A 242 39.01 16.39 17.93
C GLU A 242 37.85 17.23 17.30
N THR A 243 36.67 17.14 17.95
CA THR A 243 35.65 18.14 18.44
C THR A 243 35.41 19.52 17.78
N PRO A 244 34.30 20.25 18.12
CA PRO A 244 32.88 19.90 18.11
C PRO A 244 32.03 20.95 17.34
N SER A 245 30.96 20.55 16.63
CA SER A 245 29.92 21.51 16.23
C SER A 245 28.52 20.91 16.31
N LEU A 246 27.65 21.66 16.98
CA LEU A 246 26.24 21.37 17.16
C LEU A 246 25.53 21.30 15.81
N VAL A 247 25.01 20.12 15.46
CA VAL A 247 23.80 20.00 14.63
C VAL A 247 22.89 18.97 15.30
N ARG A 248 21.95 19.48 16.10
CA ARG A 248 20.73 18.75 16.46
C ARG A 248 19.84 18.73 15.23
N GLY A 249 19.30 17.56 14.89
CA GLY A 249 18.11 17.45 14.05
C GLY A 249 18.23 16.41 12.95
N ALA A 250 17.21 15.55 12.86
CA ALA A 250 16.87 14.70 11.71
C ALA A 250 17.71 13.42 11.49
N TRP A 251 17.79 12.54 12.49
CA TRP A 251 18.05 11.11 12.25
C TRP A 251 16.99 10.30 12.98
N GLY A 252 15.90 9.97 12.29
CA GLY A 252 14.80 9.21 12.89
C GLY A 252 13.77 8.63 11.90
N TRP A 253 13.70 9.14 10.66
CA TRP A 253 12.66 8.73 9.71
C TRP A 253 13.19 7.90 8.52
N GLU A 254 14.47 7.98 8.17
CA GLU A 254 15.02 7.28 7.00
C GLU A 254 15.17 5.76 7.19
N HIS A 255 15.41 5.29 8.42
CA HIS A 255 15.66 3.87 8.69
C HIS A 255 14.42 2.98 8.65
N LEU A 256 13.24 3.52 8.99
CA LEU A 256 11.97 2.77 8.94
C LEU A 256 11.46 2.61 7.49
N TRP A 257 11.75 3.59 6.63
CA TRP A 257 11.41 3.54 5.20
C TRP A 257 12.27 2.53 4.43
N GLY A 258 13.56 2.41 4.77
CA GLY A 258 14.48 1.47 4.12
C GLY A 258 14.16 -0.01 4.40
N CYS A 259 13.67 -0.36 5.59
CA CYS A 259 13.31 -1.74 5.95
C CYS A 259 12.02 -2.21 5.28
N TRP A 260 11.03 -1.32 5.11
CA TRP A 260 9.80 -1.64 4.36
C TRP A 260 10.08 -1.87 2.86
N TRP A 261 11.02 -1.10 2.30
CA TRP A 261 11.47 -1.20 0.90
C TRP A 261 12.06 -2.58 0.53
N GLN A 262 12.83 -3.21 1.41
CA GLN A 262 13.42 -4.53 1.12
C GLN A 262 12.40 -5.68 1.14
N GLN A 263 11.26 -5.52 1.80
CA GLN A 263 10.28 -6.59 1.97
C GLN A 263 9.31 -6.71 0.78
N GLN A 264 9.04 -5.63 0.06
CA GLN A 264 8.20 -5.66 -1.16
C GLN A 264 8.87 -6.31 -2.38
N GLN A 265 10.21 -6.29 -2.48
CA GLN A 265 10.90 -6.82 -3.68
C GLN A 265 10.87 -8.36 -3.81
N LYS A 266 10.52 -9.11 -2.76
CA LYS A 266 10.50 -10.58 -2.80
C LYS A 266 9.27 -11.19 -3.48
N TRP A 267 8.20 -10.44 -3.69
CA TRP A 267 6.90 -10.99 -4.11
C TRP A 267 6.60 -10.94 -5.63
N LEU A 268 7.40 -10.24 -6.44
CA LEU A 268 7.08 -9.97 -7.85
C LEU A 268 7.57 -11.02 -8.87
N ARG A 269 7.83 -12.26 -8.44
CA ARG A 269 8.19 -13.36 -9.35
C ARG A 269 7.06 -14.39 -9.44
N ARG A 270 6.08 -14.14 -10.32
CA ARG A 270 5.35 -15.21 -11.04
C ARG A 270 4.45 -14.60 -12.13
N ASP A 271 4.53 -15.21 -13.30
CA ASP A 271 3.95 -14.83 -14.59
C ASP A 271 2.41 -14.76 -14.57
N PHE A 272 1.77 -13.95 -15.44
CA PHE A 272 0.53 -14.24 -16.19
C PHE A 272 0.09 -13.05 -17.11
N PHE A 273 -0.40 -13.39 -18.31
CA PHE A 273 -1.07 -12.73 -19.47
C PHE A 273 -1.54 -11.24 -19.47
N PRO A 274 -1.76 -10.61 -20.65
CA PRO A 274 -2.00 -9.17 -20.78
C PRO A 274 -3.44 -8.79 -20.40
N GLN A 275 -3.58 -7.97 -19.38
CA GLN A 275 -4.84 -7.40 -18.91
C GLN A 275 -4.68 -5.89 -18.71
N LEU A 276 -5.59 -5.08 -19.24
CA LEU A 276 -5.66 -3.66 -18.90
C LEU A 276 -5.97 -3.55 -17.41
N PHE A 277 -5.07 -3.00 -16.60
CA PHE A 277 -5.29 -2.82 -15.16
C PHE A 277 -5.87 -1.43 -14.87
N VAL A 278 -7.01 -1.41 -14.20
CA VAL A 278 -7.62 -0.20 -13.66
C VAL A 278 -7.30 -0.12 -12.17
N PHE A 279 -6.60 0.94 -11.75
CA PHE A 279 -6.33 1.26 -10.35
C PHE A 279 -7.35 2.27 -9.82
#